data_AF-A0A1W5ZYY8-F1
#
_entry.id   AF-A0A1W5ZYY8-F1
#
_cell.length_a   1.000
_cell.length_b   1.000
_cell.length_c   1.000
_cell.angle_alpha   90.00
_cell.angle_beta   90.00
_cell.angle_gamma   90.00
#
_symmetry.space_group_name_H-M   'P 1'
#
loop_
_entity.id
_entity.type
_entity.pdbx_description
1 polymer ?
#
loop_
_entity_poly.entity_id
_entity_poly.type
_entity_poly.pdbx_seq_one_letter_code
_entity_poly.pdbx_strand_id
1 'polypeptide(L)'
;MKLLGLKLLNLASYIYLLVASFFLAGNFMNSPSDNVLVMPAPFAFSIWFVIYLLLLFFIFRSFFASEELNGVIRKIGLWFPFSMILSGTTVVVGTTPSILFIALSLVTLCVVYTLLQSIPGLPRKNRAPFSIYLAWTSIAAIVDTFVVLKENQVSELFAIGELGWSVIILTAGGLIAIAFHFYNKDYLFPLVFVWGYGAIFAYQENTLIRFITGAFVIILLFIVFFSFLKNRR
;
A
#
# COMPACT_ATOMS: atom_id res chain seq x y z
N MET A 1 11.45 -25.41 2.90
CA MET A 1 10.19 -25.56 3.67
C MET A 1 9.18 -26.32 2.81
N LYS A 2 8.43 -27.30 3.37
CA LYS A 2 7.37 -27.97 2.61
C LYS A 2 6.28 -26.94 2.23
N LEU A 3 5.66 -27.08 1.06
CA LEU A 3 4.64 -26.15 0.54
C LEU A 3 3.51 -25.89 1.55
N LEU A 4 3.05 -26.93 2.24
CA LEU A 4 2.04 -26.80 3.30
C LEU A 4 2.49 -25.85 4.42
N GLY A 5 3.77 -25.89 4.78
CA GLY A 5 4.34 -24.97 5.77
C GLY A 5 4.27 -23.50 5.32
N LEU A 6 4.52 -23.21 4.04
CA LEU A 6 4.36 -21.84 3.51
C LEU A 6 2.89 -21.38 3.58
N LYS A 7 1.94 -22.25 3.24
CA LYS A 7 0.51 -21.93 3.31
C LYS A 7 0.05 -21.66 4.75
N LEU A 8 0.47 -22.49 5.70
CA LEU A 8 0.20 -22.30 7.12
C LEU A 8 0.83 -21.02 7.65
N LEU A 9 2.07 -20.71 7.26
CA LEU A 9 2.73 -19.47 7.65
C LEU A 9 2.00 -18.24 7.10
N ASN A 10 1.55 -18.27 5.84
CA ASN A 10 0.74 -17.20 5.27
C ASN A 10 -0.54 -16.97 6.07
N LEU A 11 -1.24 -18.05 6.44
CA LEU A 11 -2.45 -17.97 7.25
C LEU A 11 -2.16 -17.39 8.65
N ALA A 12 -1.11 -17.85 9.31
CA ALA A 12 -0.71 -17.35 10.64
C ALA A 12 -0.33 -15.86 10.58
N SER A 13 0.47 -15.45 9.59
CA SER A 13 0.85 -14.04 9.38
C SER A 13 -0.35 -13.16 9.04
N TYR A 14 -1.32 -13.67 8.29
CA TYR A 14 -2.58 -12.96 8.03
C TYR A 14 -3.43 -12.79 9.29
N ILE A 15 -3.55 -13.83 10.12
CA ILE A 15 -4.24 -13.75 11.40
C ILE A 15 -3.55 -12.71 12.30
N TYR A 16 -2.22 -12.74 12.38
CA TYR A 16 -1.47 -11.73 13.11
C TYR A 16 -1.74 -10.32 12.59
N LEU A 17 -1.73 -10.09 11.27
CA LEU A 17 -2.05 -8.79 10.68
C LEU A 17 -3.44 -8.29 11.11
N LEU A 18 -4.47 -9.15 11.11
CA LEU A 18 -5.80 -8.79 11.59
C LEU A 18 -5.82 -8.48 13.09
N VAL A 19 -5.24 -9.37 13.90
CA VAL A 19 -5.19 -9.19 15.36
C VAL A 19 -4.46 -7.89 15.70
N ALA A 20 -3.33 -7.65 15.04
CA ALA A 20 -2.57 -6.42 15.16
C ALA A 20 -3.42 -5.19 14.83
N SER A 21 -4.13 -5.22 13.70
CA SER A 21 -4.87 -4.04 13.21
C SER A 21 -6.14 -3.74 13.99
N PHE A 22 -6.84 -4.74 14.51
CA PHE A 22 -8.14 -4.57 15.17
C PHE A 22 -8.07 -4.55 16.70
N PHE A 23 -7.09 -5.23 17.30
CA PHE A 23 -7.06 -5.46 18.75
C PHE A 23 -5.79 -4.94 19.42
N LEU A 24 -4.66 -4.97 18.72
CA LEU A 24 -3.38 -4.51 19.27
C LEU A 24 -2.99 -3.13 18.77
N ALA A 25 -3.75 -2.57 17.82
CA ALA A 25 -3.50 -1.24 17.32
C ALA A 25 -3.60 -0.29 18.50
N GLY A 26 -2.44 0.20 18.96
CA GLY A 26 -2.37 1.21 20.00
C GLY A 26 -3.18 2.43 19.56
N ASN A 27 -3.53 3.33 20.47
CA ASN A 27 -4.30 4.54 20.16
C ASN A 27 -3.55 5.51 19.23
N PHE A 28 -3.26 5.13 17.98
CA PHE A 28 -2.81 6.00 16.88
C PHE A 28 -3.84 7.11 16.59
N MET A 29 -5.08 6.93 17.07
CA MET A 29 -6.12 7.96 17.06
C MET A 29 -5.91 9.09 18.09
N ASN A 30 -4.95 8.99 19.02
CA ASN A 30 -4.70 10.01 20.04
C ASN A 30 -3.50 10.93 19.74
N SER A 31 -2.74 10.69 18.67
CA SER A 31 -1.80 11.68 18.15
C SER A 31 -2.59 12.79 17.46
N PRO A 32 -2.20 14.08 17.53
CA PRO A 32 -2.88 15.14 16.80
C PRO A 32 -2.65 14.94 15.29
N SER A 33 -3.47 14.07 14.72
CA SER A 33 -3.63 13.84 13.28
C SER A 33 -4.22 15.07 12.60
N ASP A 34 -4.89 15.91 13.39
CA ASP A 34 -5.23 17.27 13.05
C ASP A 34 -3.95 18.04 12.69
N ASN A 35 -3.84 18.43 11.42
CA ASN A 35 -2.75 19.23 10.83
C ASN A 35 -1.52 18.48 10.27
N VAL A 36 -1.59 17.18 10.00
CA VAL A 36 -0.55 16.52 9.19
C VAL A 36 -0.79 16.79 7.69
N LEU A 37 0.12 17.52 7.05
CA LEU A 37 0.05 17.89 5.62
C LEU A 37 0.33 16.68 4.72
N VAL A 38 -0.65 15.79 4.57
CA VAL A 38 -0.78 14.66 3.62
C VAL A 38 -1.84 13.66 4.14
N MET A 39 -2.35 13.85 5.36
CA MET A 39 -3.34 12.95 5.97
C MET A 39 -4.58 12.82 5.05
N PRO A 40 -5.00 11.60 4.68
CA PRO A 40 -6.24 11.40 3.94
C PRO A 40 -7.46 11.48 4.87
N ALA A 41 -8.63 11.68 4.29
CA ALA A 41 -9.89 11.57 5.02
C ALA A 41 -10.02 10.19 5.70
N PRO A 42 -10.66 10.08 6.89
CA PRO A 42 -10.78 8.82 7.62
C PRO A 42 -11.41 7.67 6.80
N PHE A 43 -12.30 7.97 5.85
CA PHE A 43 -12.90 6.94 4.99
C PHE A 43 -11.87 6.22 4.12
N ALA A 44 -10.70 6.82 3.85
CA ALA A 44 -9.67 6.23 3.00
C ALA A 44 -9.18 4.88 3.54
N PHE A 45 -9.11 4.75 4.86
CA PHE A 45 -8.64 3.55 5.55
C PHE A 45 -9.58 2.35 5.39
N SER A 46 -10.81 2.55 4.89
CA SER A 46 -11.71 1.44 4.52
C SER A 46 -11.13 0.51 3.44
N ILE A 47 -10.14 0.97 2.67
CA ILE A 47 -9.41 0.12 1.72
C ILE A 47 -8.70 -1.06 2.39
N TRP A 48 -8.32 -0.96 3.67
CA TRP A 48 -7.76 -2.09 4.41
C TRP A 48 -8.71 -3.26 4.48
N PHE A 49 -10.03 -3.03 4.59
CA PHE A 49 -11.02 -4.10 4.55
C PHE A 49 -11.00 -4.84 3.20
N VAL A 50 -10.87 -4.09 2.09
CA VAL A 50 -10.73 -4.67 0.75
C VAL A 50 -9.45 -5.50 0.65
N ILE A 51 -8.33 -4.98 1.16
CA ILE A 51 -7.05 -5.70 1.20
C ILE A 51 -7.18 -6.99 2.00
N TYR A 52 -7.73 -6.94 3.21
CA TYR A 52 -7.92 -8.11 4.06
C TYR A 52 -8.76 -9.19 3.38
N LEU A 53 -9.88 -8.81 2.75
CA LEU A 53 -10.72 -9.75 1.99
C LEU A 53 -9.98 -10.39 0.80
N LEU A 54 -9.23 -9.61 0.03
CA LEU A 54 -8.47 -10.11 -1.11
C LEU A 54 -7.35 -11.07 -0.67
N LEU A 55 -6.64 -10.74 0.42
CA LEU A 55 -5.61 -11.60 0.99
C LEU A 55 -6.22 -12.89 1.55
N LEU A 56 -7.35 -12.81 2.27
CA LEU A 56 -8.07 -13.97 2.77
C LEU A 56 -8.47 -14.91 1.63
N PHE A 57 -9.09 -14.36 0.57
CA PHE A 57 -9.50 -15.15 -0.58
C PHE A 57 -8.31 -15.81 -1.29
N PHE A 58 -7.20 -15.08 -1.44
CA PHE A 58 -5.97 -15.62 -2.02
C PHE A 58 -5.39 -16.76 -1.16
N ILE A 59 -5.27 -16.55 0.15
CA ILE A 59 -4.73 -17.54 1.10
C ILE A 59 -5.63 -18.77 1.15
N PHE A 60 -6.94 -18.60 1.29
CA PHE A 60 -7.90 -19.70 1.34
C PHE A 60 -7.87 -20.54 0.06
N ARG A 61 -7.92 -19.89 -1.12
CA ARG A 61 -7.77 -20.59 -2.41
C ARG A 61 -6.45 -21.33 -2.54
N SER A 62 -5.39 -20.85 -1.88
CA SER A 62 -4.10 -21.54 -1.88
C SER A 62 -4.16 -22.91 -1.20
N PHE A 63 -5.09 -23.17 -0.28
CA PHE A 63 -5.24 -24.49 0.35
C PHE A 63 -5.90 -25.52 -0.56
N PHE A 64 -6.85 -25.10 -1.40
CA PHE A 64 -7.57 -25.95 -2.37
C PHE A 64 -6.94 -25.88 -3.77
N ALA A 65 -5.67 -25.50 -3.84
CA ALA A 65 -5.02 -24.96 -5.03
C ALA A 65 -4.90 -25.91 -6.23
N SER A 66 -4.99 -25.30 -7.42
CA SER A 66 -4.41 -25.79 -8.67
C SER A 66 -2.87 -25.69 -8.65
N GLU A 67 -2.17 -26.46 -9.49
CA GLU A 67 -0.70 -26.42 -9.61
C GLU A 67 -0.14 -25.01 -9.85
N GLU A 68 -0.90 -24.16 -10.55
CA GLU A 68 -0.57 -22.75 -10.78
C GLU A 68 -0.36 -21.98 -9.46
N LEU A 69 -1.31 -22.07 -8.52
CA LEU A 69 -1.25 -21.32 -7.26
C LEU A 69 -0.20 -21.91 -6.31
N ASN A 70 0.04 -23.22 -6.39
CA ASN A 70 1.17 -23.85 -5.70
C ASN A 70 2.51 -23.27 -6.20
N GLY A 71 2.66 -23.08 -7.51
CA GLY A 71 3.81 -22.41 -8.12
C GLY A 71 3.99 -20.98 -7.62
N VAL A 72 2.90 -20.21 -7.53
CA VAL A 72 2.92 -18.84 -6.98
C VAL A 72 3.41 -18.82 -5.53
N ILE A 73 2.85 -19.66 -4.65
CA ILE A 73 3.24 -19.72 -3.24
C ILE A 73 4.72 -20.10 -3.08
N ARG A 74 5.22 -21.04 -3.88
CA ARG A 74 6.65 -21.40 -3.89
C ARG A 74 7.52 -20.24 -4.34
N LYS A 75 7.10 -19.50 -5.37
CA LYS A 75 7.87 -18.40 -5.95
C LYS A 75 7.99 -17.22 -4.99
N ILE A 76 6.89 -16.79 -4.36
CA ILE A 76 6.90 -15.66 -3.42
C ILE A 76 7.48 -16.04 -2.05
N GLY A 77 7.39 -17.31 -1.66
CA GLY A 77 8.06 -17.86 -0.48
C GLY A 77 7.77 -17.10 0.81
N LEU A 78 8.83 -16.81 1.58
CA LEU A 78 8.74 -16.14 2.88
C LEU A 78 8.53 -14.63 2.79
N TRP A 79 8.66 -14.03 1.61
CA TRP A 79 8.48 -12.59 1.42
C TRP A 79 7.04 -12.16 1.72
N PHE A 80 6.06 -12.98 1.35
CA PHE A 80 4.65 -12.68 1.61
C PHE A 80 4.27 -12.70 3.10
N PRO A 81 4.56 -13.74 3.89
CA PRO A 81 4.23 -13.73 5.31
C PRO A 81 4.99 -12.63 6.07
N PHE A 82 6.26 -12.36 5.71
CA PHE A 82 7.00 -11.24 6.30
C PHE A 82 6.35 -9.89 5.99
N SER A 83 5.83 -9.66 4.78
CA SER A 83 5.13 -8.41 4.48
C SER A 83 3.93 -8.15 5.39
N MET A 84 3.16 -9.19 5.71
CA MET A 84 1.99 -9.10 6.59
C MET A 84 2.38 -8.91 8.05
N ILE A 85 3.43 -9.61 8.51
CA ILE A 85 3.96 -9.41 9.88
C ILE A 85 4.45 -7.99 10.04
N LEU A 86 5.30 -7.50 9.13
CA LEU A 86 5.84 -6.14 9.19
C LEU A 86 4.73 -5.07 9.14
N SER A 87 3.72 -5.26 8.30
CA SER A 87 2.56 -4.35 8.25
C SER A 87 1.75 -4.38 9.55
N GLY A 88 1.51 -5.55 10.14
CA GLY A 88 0.82 -5.64 11.43
C GLY A 88 1.65 -5.01 12.55
N THR A 89 2.96 -5.24 12.56
CA THR A 89 3.84 -4.66 13.58
C THR A 89 3.88 -3.13 13.52
N THR A 90 3.77 -2.53 12.34
CA THR A 90 3.72 -1.07 12.15
C THR A 90 2.66 -0.41 13.03
N VAL A 91 1.47 -1.01 13.14
CA VAL A 91 0.35 -0.47 13.93
C VAL A 91 0.37 -0.91 15.39
N VAL A 92 1.35 -1.69 15.82
CA VAL A 92 1.48 -2.16 17.22
C VAL A 92 2.62 -1.45 17.93
N VAL A 93 3.67 -1.07 17.19
CA VAL A 93 4.79 -0.32 17.73
C VAL A 93 4.43 1.17 17.90
N GLY A 94 5.24 1.93 18.63
CA GLY A 94 5.09 3.38 18.68
C GLY A 94 5.27 4.03 17.30
N THR A 95 4.78 5.24 17.15
CA THR A 95 4.83 6.03 15.90
C THR A 95 6.23 6.09 15.30
N THR A 96 7.26 6.51 16.06
CA THR A 96 8.61 6.64 15.49
C THR A 96 9.19 5.30 14.96
N PRO A 97 9.14 4.17 15.70
CA PRO A 97 9.53 2.87 15.14
C PRO A 97 8.70 2.40 13.95
N SER A 98 7.44 2.85 13.79
CA SER A 98 6.54 2.37 12.74
C SER A 98 7.12 2.55 11.33
N ILE A 99 7.88 3.63 11.10
CA ILE A 99 8.50 3.93 9.81
C ILE A 99 9.42 2.81 9.31
N LEU A 100 10.15 2.17 10.22
CA LEU A 100 11.04 1.07 9.86
C LEU A 100 10.23 -0.14 9.40
N PHE A 101 9.15 -0.48 10.13
CA PHE A 101 8.33 -1.64 9.83
C PHE A 101 7.52 -1.45 8.54
N ILE A 102 6.97 -0.27 8.30
CA ILE A 102 6.23 0.00 7.07
C ILE A 102 7.17 0.07 5.86
N ALA A 103 8.38 0.63 6.01
CA ALA A 103 9.38 0.62 4.94
C ALA A 103 9.84 -0.80 4.60
N LEU A 104 10.10 -1.64 5.60
CA LEU A 104 10.43 -3.05 5.39
C LEU A 104 9.25 -3.81 4.77
N SER A 105 8.01 -3.57 5.22
CA SER A 105 6.81 -4.15 4.61
C SER A 105 6.72 -3.77 3.13
N LEU A 106 6.92 -2.50 2.80
CA LEU A 106 6.92 -2.00 1.44
C LEU A 106 8.00 -2.68 0.58
N VAL A 107 9.24 -2.80 1.07
CA VAL A 107 10.32 -3.50 0.38
C VAL A 107 9.96 -4.97 0.12
N THR A 108 9.45 -5.68 1.14
CA THR A 108 9.03 -7.09 0.95
C THR A 108 7.89 -7.22 -0.06
N LEU A 109 6.95 -6.28 -0.09
CA LEU A 109 5.88 -6.26 -1.10
C LEU A 109 6.41 -5.98 -2.51
N CYS A 110 7.39 -5.09 -2.66
CA CYS A 110 8.05 -4.86 -3.95
C CYS A 110 8.71 -6.15 -4.46
N VAL A 111 9.36 -6.92 -3.58
CA VAL A 111 9.95 -8.22 -3.92
C VAL A 111 8.87 -9.22 -4.31
N VAL A 112 7.80 -9.36 -3.53
CA VAL A 112 6.65 -10.23 -3.85
C VAL A 112 6.08 -9.88 -5.21
N TYR A 113 5.81 -8.60 -5.47
CA TYR A 113 5.22 -8.14 -6.73
C TYR A 113 6.14 -8.43 -7.93
N THR A 114 7.44 -8.17 -7.79
CA THR A 114 8.45 -8.46 -8.83
C THR A 114 8.52 -9.96 -9.14
N LEU A 115 8.49 -10.80 -8.10
CA LEU A 115 8.46 -12.25 -8.26
C LEU A 115 7.20 -12.73 -8.99
N LEU A 116 6.03 -12.13 -8.73
CA LEU A 116 4.79 -12.43 -9.44
C LEU A 116 4.82 -11.99 -10.91
N GLN A 117 5.44 -10.85 -11.22
CA GLN A 117 5.63 -10.38 -12.59
C GLN A 117 6.54 -11.32 -13.39
N SER A 118 7.52 -11.95 -12.73
CA SER A 118 8.42 -12.92 -13.37
C SER A 118 7.77 -14.25 -13.76
N ILE A 119 6.53 -14.53 -13.31
CA ILE A 119 5.80 -15.75 -13.67
C ILE A 119 5.08 -15.53 -15.01
N PRO A 120 5.49 -16.23 -16.10
CA PRO A 120 4.86 -16.08 -17.41
C PRO A 120 3.39 -16.51 -17.38
N GLY A 121 2.52 -15.75 -18.02
CA GLY A 121 1.10 -16.08 -18.15
C GLY A 121 0.29 -16.03 -16.84
N LEU A 122 0.88 -15.55 -15.73
CA LEU A 122 0.16 -15.49 -14.44
C LEU A 122 -1.11 -14.61 -14.58
N PRO A 123 -2.30 -15.15 -14.29
CA PRO A 123 -3.54 -14.40 -14.38
C PRO A 123 -3.53 -13.15 -13.49
N ARG A 124 -4.03 -12.03 -14.03
CA ARG A 124 -4.12 -10.74 -13.31
C ARG A 124 -4.82 -10.87 -11.95
N LYS A 125 -5.83 -11.73 -11.84
CA LYS A 125 -6.56 -12.02 -10.58
C LYS A 125 -5.66 -12.49 -9.43
N ASN A 126 -4.54 -13.16 -9.73
CA ASN A 126 -3.60 -13.63 -8.70
C ASN A 126 -2.59 -12.55 -8.31
N ARG A 127 -2.42 -11.52 -9.15
CA ARG A 127 -1.56 -10.35 -8.88
C ARG A 127 -2.33 -9.24 -8.15
N ALA A 128 -3.65 -9.18 -8.35
CA ALA A 128 -4.52 -8.13 -7.84
C ALA A 128 -4.41 -7.87 -6.31
N PRO A 129 -4.42 -8.89 -5.43
CA PRO A 129 -4.29 -8.66 -3.98
C PRO A 129 -2.99 -7.93 -3.63
N PHE A 130 -1.89 -8.33 -4.26
CA PHE A 130 -0.55 -7.78 -4.00
C PHE A 130 -0.36 -6.41 -4.62
N SER A 131 -0.97 -6.15 -5.78
CA SER A 131 -0.97 -4.83 -6.41
C SER A 131 -1.65 -3.78 -5.53
N ILE A 132 -2.86 -4.10 -5.05
CA ILE A 132 -3.64 -3.21 -4.19
C ILE A 132 -2.95 -3.01 -2.85
N TYR A 133 -2.44 -4.10 -2.26
CA TYR A 133 -1.72 -4.04 -0.98
C TYR A 133 -0.44 -3.20 -1.10
N LEU A 134 0.40 -3.44 -2.11
CA LEU A 134 1.61 -2.65 -2.34
C LEU A 134 1.31 -1.16 -2.55
N ALA A 135 0.29 -0.85 -3.36
CA ALA A 135 -0.08 0.53 -3.65
C ALA A 135 -0.54 1.26 -2.39
N TRP A 136 -1.40 0.64 -1.57
CA TRP A 136 -1.87 1.26 -0.34
C TRP A 136 -0.75 1.38 0.70
N THR A 137 0.10 0.37 0.87
CA THR A 137 1.28 0.44 1.75
C THR A 137 2.23 1.56 1.31
N SER A 138 2.33 1.86 0.00
CA SER A 138 3.11 3.00 -0.50
C SER A 138 2.55 4.34 -0.01
N ILE A 139 1.23 4.52 -0.03
CA ILE A 139 0.56 5.73 0.45
C ILE A 139 0.65 5.82 1.98
N ALA A 140 0.43 4.71 2.68
CA ALA A 140 0.57 4.65 4.12
C ALA A 140 2.01 4.98 4.56
N ALA A 141 3.04 4.52 3.85
CA ALA A 141 4.43 4.89 4.14
C ALA A 141 4.68 6.40 4.00
N ILE A 142 4.07 7.04 3.00
CA ILE A 142 4.12 8.51 2.86
C ILE A 142 3.47 9.16 4.09
N VAL A 143 2.23 8.77 4.43
CA VAL A 143 1.50 9.36 5.56
C VAL A 143 2.25 9.16 6.87
N ASP A 144 2.70 7.95 7.16
CA ASP A 144 3.45 7.61 8.38
C ASP A 144 4.74 8.42 8.49
N THR A 145 5.41 8.71 7.36
CA THR A 145 6.58 9.60 7.37
C THR A 145 6.23 10.98 7.92
N PHE A 146 5.13 11.59 7.47
CA PHE A 146 4.74 12.91 7.96
C PHE A 146 4.21 12.86 9.39
N VAL A 147 3.52 11.78 9.79
CA VAL A 147 3.10 11.58 11.19
C VAL A 147 4.31 11.50 12.12
N VAL A 148 5.35 10.74 11.75
CA VAL A 148 6.60 10.64 12.51
C VAL A 148 7.34 11.97 12.58
N LEU A 149 7.45 12.69 11.46
CA LEU A 149 8.07 14.02 11.45
C LEU A 149 7.32 14.99 12.38
N LYS A 150 5.99 14.96 12.36
CA LYS A 150 5.16 15.81 13.21
C LYS A 150 5.31 15.47 14.70
N GLU A 151 5.26 14.18 15.04
CA GLU A 151 5.45 13.71 16.41
C GLU A 151 6.81 14.14 16.99
N ASN A 152 7.86 14.07 16.18
CA ASN A 152 9.21 14.49 16.55
C ASN A 152 9.46 15.99 16.39
N GLN A 153 8.43 16.79 16.11
CA GLN A 153 8.49 18.26 15.95
C GLN A 153 9.49 18.71 14.87
N VAL A 154 9.68 17.91 13.82
CA VAL A 154 10.53 18.23 12.69
C VAL A 154 9.72 19.05 11.69
N SER A 155 9.93 20.36 11.70
CA SER A 155 9.24 21.31 10.79
C SER A 155 9.95 21.54 9.46
N GLU A 156 11.26 21.25 9.40
CA GLU A 156 12.11 21.47 8.24
C GLU A 156 13.06 20.29 8.01
N LEU A 157 13.24 19.92 6.75
CA LEU A 157 14.29 19.02 6.31
C LEU A 157 15.03 19.69 5.15
N PHE A 158 16.36 19.71 5.18
CA PHE A 158 17.17 20.34 4.13
C PHE A 158 16.77 21.81 3.82
N ALA A 159 16.40 22.59 4.84
CA ALA A 159 15.90 23.97 4.73
C ALA A 159 14.60 24.12 3.90
N ILE A 160 13.86 23.03 3.71
CA ILE A 160 12.52 23.03 3.10
C ILE A 160 11.52 22.70 4.21
N GLY A 161 10.50 23.54 4.36
CA GLY A 161 9.44 23.34 5.36
C GLY A 161 8.46 22.22 5.02
N GLU A 162 7.60 21.88 5.99
CA GLU A 162 6.58 20.80 5.90
C GLU A 162 5.81 20.82 4.57
N LEU A 163 5.27 21.98 4.17
CA LEU A 163 4.53 22.13 2.91
C LEU A 163 5.36 21.77 1.67
N GLY A 164 6.63 22.19 1.63
CA GLY A 164 7.52 21.90 0.50
C GLY A 164 7.80 20.41 0.38
N TRP A 165 8.04 19.73 1.50
CA TRP A 165 8.21 18.28 1.52
C TRP A 165 6.95 17.53 1.13
N SER A 166 5.78 17.96 1.63
CA SER A 166 4.49 17.37 1.25
C SER A 166 4.30 17.42 -0.26
N VAL A 167 4.59 18.56 -0.89
CA VAL A 167 4.52 18.73 -2.34
C VAL A 167 5.49 17.79 -3.08
N ILE A 168 6.75 17.73 -2.65
CA ILE A 168 7.78 16.88 -3.28
C ILE A 168 7.38 15.40 -3.20
N ILE A 169 7.00 14.92 -2.02
CA ILE A 169 6.69 13.51 -1.79
C ILE A 169 5.39 13.10 -2.46
N LEU A 170 4.34 13.94 -2.45
CA LEU A 170 3.10 13.67 -3.19
C LEU A 170 3.35 13.65 -4.70
N THR A 171 4.21 14.54 -5.20
CA THR A 171 4.59 14.53 -6.63
C THR A 171 5.35 13.25 -6.97
N ALA A 172 6.33 12.86 -6.15
CA ALA A 172 7.08 11.63 -6.34
C ALA A 172 6.16 10.39 -6.30
N GLY A 173 5.22 10.32 -5.35
CA GLY A 173 4.25 9.23 -5.25
C GLY A 173 3.33 9.15 -6.47
N GLY A 174 2.81 10.28 -6.94
CA GLY A 174 2.01 10.35 -8.18
C GLY A 174 2.79 9.89 -9.41
N LEU A 175 4.05 10.32 -9.56
CA LEU A 175 4.94 9.87 -10.64
C LEU A 175 5.26 8.38 -10.54
N ILE A 176 5.46 7.84 -9.35
CA ILE A 176 5.64 6.40 -9.12
C ILE A 176 4.39 5.64 -9.59
N ALA A 177 3.18 6.10 -9.27
CA ALA A 177 1.95 5.46 -9.73
C ALA A 177 1.81 5.44 -11.26
N ILE A 178 2.19 6.54 -11.93
CA ILE A 178 2.22 6.63 -13.39
C ILE A 178 3.25 5.65 -13.96
N ALA A 179 4.48 5.67 -13.45
CA ALA A 179 5.56 4.77 -13.87
C ALA A 179 5.16 3.30 -13.68
N PHE A 180 4.57 2.98 -12.52
CA PHE A 180 4.12 1.63 -12.20
C PHE A 180 3.10 1.11 -13.21
N HIS A 181 2.16 1.96 -13.66
CA HIS A 181 1.21 1.60 -14.70
C HIS A 181 1.91 1.18 -16.00
N PHE A 182 2.84 2.00 -16.50
CA PHE A 182 3.48 1.77 -17.79
C PHE A 182 4.48 0.61 -17.76
N TYR A 183 5.28 0.49 -16.70
CA TYR A 183 6.28 -0.58 -16.58
C TYR A 183 5.64 -1.93 -16.27
N ASN A 184 4.67 -1.98 -15.35
CA ASN A 184 4.10 -3.25 -14.88
C ASN A 184 2.80 -3.64 -15.59
N LYS A 185 2.27 -2.77 -16.47
CA LYS A 185 0.97 -2.92 -17.15
C LYS A 185 -0.17 -3.22 -16.15
N ASP A 186 -0.13 -2.54 -15.01
CA ASP A 186 -1.04 -2.72 -13.89
C ASP A 186 -1.92 -1.48 -13.72
N TYR A 187 -3.23 -1.67 -13.74
CA TYR A 187 -4.21 -0.59 -13.55
C TYR A 187 -4.76 -0.52 -12.12
N LEU A 188 -4.56 -1.55 -11.30
CA LEU A 188 -5.04 -1.57 -9.91
C LEU A 188 -4.17 -0.69 -9.03
N PHE A 189 -2.84 -0.74 -9.22
CA PHE A 189 -1.91 0.12 -8.49
C PHE A 189 -2.25 1.62 -8.61
N PRO A 190 -2.35 2.20 -9.83
CA PRO A 190 -2.73 3.61 -9.96
C PRO A 190 -4.16 3.90 -9.48
N LEU A 191 -5.08 2.94 -9.52
CA LEU A 191 -6.45 3.11 -9.01
C LEU A 191 -6.47 3.26 -7.48
N VAL A 192 -5.57 2.59 -6.76
CA VAL A 192 -5.41 2.80 -5.32
C VAL A 192 -4.82 4.18 -5.03
N PHE A 193 -3.92 4.69 -5.87
CA PHE A 193 -3.46 6.08 -5.77
C PHE A 193 -4.58 7.08 -6.04
N VAL A 194 -5.48 6.82 -7.00
CA VAL A 194 -6.70 7.62 -7.18
C VAL A 194 -7.54 7.65 -5.90
N TRP A 195 -7.75 6.50 -5.26
CA TRP A 195 -8.47 6.42 -3.99
C TRP A 195 -7.78 7.22 -2.87
N GLY A 196 -6.50 6.97 -2.64
CA GLY A 196 -5.74 7.64 -1.56
C GLY A 196 -5.59 9.13 -1.80
N TYR A 197 -5.16 9.57 -2.99
CA TYR A 197 -4.98 10.99 -3.29
C TYR A 197 -6.32 11.71 -3.37
N GLY A 198 -7.39 11.04 -3.81
CA GLY A 198 -8.75 11.56 -3.72
C GLY A 198 -9.19 11.83 -2.28
N ALA A 199 -8.81 10.96 -1.34
CA ALA A 199 -9.09 11.18 0.06
C ALA A 199 -8.22 12.28 0.71
N ILE A 200 -6.97 12.45 0.27
CA ILE A 200 -6.13 13.60 0.67
C ILE A 200 -6.75 14.90 0.16
N PHE A 201 -7.16 14.93 -1.12
CA PHE A 201 -7.84 16.07 -1.73
C PHE A 201 -9.12 16.45 -0.97
N ALA A 202 -9.89 15.47 -0.50
CA ALA A 202 -11.14 15.67 0.20
C ALA A 202 -10.97 16.17 1.65
N TYR A 203 -9.82 15.93 2.26
CA TYR A 203 -9.57 16.23 3.68
C TYR A 203 -8.72 17.48 3.90
N GLN A 204 -7.76 17.75 3.02
CA GLN A 204 -6.81 18.83 3.20
C GLN A 204 -7.42 20.18 2.78
N GLU A 205 -7.24 21.21 3.60
CA GLU A 205 -7.68 22.59 3.28
C GLU A 205 -6.63 23.35 2.45
N ASN A 206 -5.35 22.97 2.56
CA ASN A 206 -4.27 23.63 1.85
C ASN A 206 -4.45 23.53 0.33
N THR A 207 -4.56 24.69 -0.33
CA THR A 207 -4.88 24.79 -1.76
C THR A 207 -3.86 24.08 -2.64
N LEU A 208 -2.57 24.16 -2.31
CA LEU A 208 -1.50 23.55 -3.11
C LEU A 208 -1.53 22.02 -3.01
N ILE A 209 -1.76 21.47 -1.81
CA ILE A 209 -1.91 20.03 -1.59
C ILE A 209 -3.13 19.49 -2.36
N ARG A 210 -4.26 20.18 -2.29
CA ARG A 210 -5.47 19.83 -3.07
C ARG A 210 -5.21 19.88 -4.57
N PHE A 211 -4.56 20.93 -5.05
CA PHE A 211 -4.26 21.06 -6.48
C PHE A 211 -3.41 19.89 -7.00
N ILE A 212 -2.33 19.55 -6.30
CA ILE A 212 -1.42 18.48 -6.73
C ILE A 212 -2.10 17.11 -6.67
N THR A 213 -2.75 16.78 -5.56
CA THR A 213 -3.45 15.50 -5.41
C THR A 213 -4.60 15.36 -6.41
N GLY A 214 -5.39 16.42 -6.62
CA GLY A 214 -6.46 16.46 -7.62
C GLY A 214 -5.94 16.32 -9.06
N ALA A 215 -4.84 16.98 -9.40
CA ALA A 215 -4.20 16.86 -10.71
C ALA A 215 -3.76 15.41 -10.98
N PHE A 216 -3.08 14.76 -10.02
CA PHE A 216 -2.69 13.36 -10.16
C PHE A 216 -3.89 12.42 -10.23
N VAL A 217 -4.96 12.66 -9.45
CA VAL A 217 -6.20 11.88 -9.57
C VAL A 217 -6.75 11.92 -10.99
N ILE A 218 -6.85 13.10 -11.60
CA ILE A 218 -7.36 13.26 -12.97
C ILE A 218 -6.43 12.56 -13.97
N ILE A 219 -5.12 12.76 -13.86
CA ILE A 219 -4.13 12.14 -14.75
C ILE A 219 -4.21 10.61 -14.67
N LEU A 220 -4.24 10.05 -13.46
CA LEU A 220 -4.30 8.61 -13.25
C LEU A 220 -5.64 8.02 -13.74
N LEU A 221 -6.77 8.70 -13.52
CA LEU A 221 -8.07 8.29 -14.07
C LEU A 221 -8.03 8.26 -15.60
N PHE A 222 -7.46 9.28 -16.23
CA PHE A 222 -7.28 9.33 -17.68
C PHE A 222 -6.43 8.15 -18.16
N ILE A 223 -5.25 7.93 -17.57
CA ILE A 223 -4.37 6.81 -17.94
C ILE A 223 -5.11 5.46 -17.82
N VAL A 224 -5.79 5.23 -16.71
CA VAL A 224 -6.55 3.98 -16.46
C VAL A 224 -7.66 3.82 -17.50
N PHE A 225 -8.45 4.86 -17.76
CA PHE A 225 -9.54 4.85 -18.74
C PHE A 225 -9.06 4.52 -20.16
N PHE A 226 -8.00 5.16 -20.64
CA PHE A 226 -7.45 4.90 -21.97
C PHE A 226 -6.82 3.50 -22.08
N SER A 227 -6.20 3.01 -21.00
CA SER A 227 -5.69 1.64 -20.94
C SER A 227 -6.81 0.61 -21.09
N PHE A 228 -7.96 0.83 -20.45
CA PHE A 228 -9.14 -0.02 -20.61
C PHE A 228 -9.70 -0.01 -22.03
N LEU A 229 -9.76 1.15 -22.70
CA LEU A 229 -10.22 1.26 -24.09
C LEU A 229 -9.30 0.50 -25.06
N LYS A 230 -7.97 0.63 -24.88
CA LYS A 230 -6.99 -0.04 -25.73
C LYS A 230 -7.05 -1.57 -25.58
N ASN A 231 -7.30 -2.06 -24.38
CA ASN A 231 -7.31 -3.49 -24.07
C ASN A 231 -8.63 -4.20 -24.48
N ARG A 232 -9.61 -3.46 -25.00
CA ARG A 232 -10.87 -3.98 -25.58
C ARG A 232 -10.86 -4.05 -27.11
N ARG A 233 -9.86 -3.44 -27.77
CA ARG A 233 -9.59 -3.58 -29.20
C ARG A 233 -8.57 -4.69 -29.41
#